data_AF-A0A0Q7AP07-F1
#
_entry.id   AF-A0A0Q7AP07-F1
#
_cell.length_a   1.000
_cell.length_b   1.000
_cell.length_c   1.000
_cell.angle_alpha   90.00
_cell.angle_beta   90.00
_cell.angle_gamma   90.00
#
_symmetry.space_group_name_H-M   'P 1'
#
loop_
_entity.id
_entity.type
_entity.pdbx_description
1 polymer ?
#
loop_
_entity_poly.entity_id
_entity_poly.type
_entity_poly.pdbx_seq_one_letter_code
_entity_poly.pdbx_strand_id
1 'polypeptide(L)'
;MRHLVAALALLLSMAPAVALTLAEPDPIAIGFEAGRGRLTRDGQVAVDSLALRVAECSADKISIQLRHDASLPAELATARLDSVRRRLWQLGLQPTYALAPAKWAARNREFVRATVDSDQGVWCSGHKRRHLAVWADSMGRYVDNPALGAPAFWRRMTHEGRRELALPLAIKAYCLQGEACARGQATFHWLVAEIARRELPARRRQWLRTSWQIGDDEDVERLEQGLGEGTLTVDERAYAADALIASPLPWAVIERRLLEPQVMKAYGDLAPSAGPQEQWLVGVAAERGELESFGRLIDAAGPAKACLVDGAFRYIGATEERFRAWLPHVSNWVRGVDPSYKPPRGPTACDPFATVLVSAYCANWPEEEAARFESLWQLLSPSGVMPESPGVKAMTTPGAALSGWQCRLEPMPGDPSHFRQVPQR
;
A
#
# COMPACT_ATOMS: atom_id res chain seq x y z
N MET A 1 30.07 52.90 21.92
CA MET A 1 29.33 51.62 21.91
C MET A 1 29.94 50.62 20.92
N ARG A 2 31.17 50.15 21.16
CA ARG A 2 31.81 49.08 20.35
C ARG A 2 32.69 48.10 21.18
N HIS A 3 32.66 48.17 22.51
CA HIS A 3 33.53 47.33 23.36
C HIS A 3 32.78 46.36 24.29
N LEU A 4 31.46 46.23 24.16
CA LEU A 4 30.65 45.31 24.99
C LEU A 4 30.20 44.03 24.25
N VAL A 5 30.40 43.95 22.92
CA VAL A 5 30.03 42.75 22.12
C VAL A 5 31.18 41.74 22.04
N ALA A 6 32.44 42.17 22.21
CA ALA A 6 33.60 41.29 22.10
C ALA A 6 33.85 40.41 23.35
N ALA A 7 33.39 40.85 24.54
CA ALA A 7 33.61 40.12 25.79
C ALA A 7 32.64 38.94 25.99
N LEU A 8 31.42 39.00 25.44
CA LEU A 8 30.48 37.87 25.47
C LEU A 8 30.79 36.80 24.41
N ALA A 9 31.49 37.16 23.32
CA ALA A 9 31.92 36.20 22.31
C ALA A 9 33.15 35.37 22.74
N LEU A 10 33.98 35.90 23.66
CA LEU A 10 35.15 35.19 24.20
C LEU A 10 34.84 34.31 25.44
N LEU A 11 33.71 34.52 26.11
CA LEU A 11 33.25 33.63 27.20
C LEU A 11 32.42 32.44 26.69
N LEU A 12 32.02 32.44 25.41
CA LEU A 12 31.34 31.32 24.75
C LEU A 12 32.27 30.43 23.90
N SER A 13 33.56 30.77 23.78
CA SER A 13 34.57 29.97 23.05
C SER A 13 35.45 29.10 23.93
N MET A 14 35.20 29.07 25.25
CA MET A 14 35.95 28.29 26.24
C MET A 14 34.99 27.55 27.19
N ALA A 15 33.95 26.92 26.66
CA ALA A 15 33.39 25.75 27.33
C ALA A 15 34.11 24.54 26.72
N PRO A 16 34.96 23.80 27.46
CA PRO A 16 35.28 22.46 27.00
C PRO A 16 33.92 21.78 26.79
N ALA A 17 33.78 21.03 25.71
CA ALA A 17 32.73 20.04 25.59
C ALA A 17 32.86 19.16 26.84
N VAL A 18 32.13 19.51 27.90
CA VAL A 18 31.94 18.66 29.06
C VAL A 18 31.14 17.53 28.47
N ALA A 19 31.86 16.50 28.02
CA ALA A 19 31.31 15.21 27.76
C ALA A 19 30.52 14.87 29.02
N LEU A 20 29.20 15.01 28.95
CA LEU A 20 28.29 14.40 29.89
C LEU A 20 28.63 12.91 29.80
N THR A 21 29.51 12.46 30.70
CA THR A 21 29.86 11.06 30.87
C THR A 21 28.65 10.39 31.47
N LEU A 22 27.69 10.10 30.59
CA LEU A 22 26.61 9.19 30.88
C LEU A 22 27.24 7.88 31.36
N ALA A 23 26.72 7.31 32.44
CA ALA A 23 27.24 6.06 32.98
C ALA A 23 27.21 4.98 31.89
N GLU A 24 28.29 4.18 31.80
CA GLU A 24 28.35 3.03 30.88
C GLU A 24 27.14 2.13 31.17
N PRO A 25 26.27 1.88 30.17
CA PRO A 25 25.10 1.05 30.35
C PRO A 25 25.53 -0.37 30.67
N ASP A 26 24.78 -1.03 31.55
CA ASP A 26 25.10 -2.37 32.00
C ASP A 26 25.33 -3.33 30.82
N PRO A 27 26.47 -4.04 30.77
CA PRO A 27 26.77 -4.93 29.68
C PRO A 27 25.75 -6.07 29.60
N ILE A 28 25.31 -6.41 28.39
CA ILE A 28 24.36 -7.49 28.17
C ILE A 28 25.10 -8.82 28.10
N ALA A 29 24.75 -9.77 28.97
CA ALA A 29 25.31 -11.12 28.96
C ALA A 29 24.64 -11.97 27.87
N ILE A 30 25.42 -12.47 26.93
CA ILE A 30 24.99 -13.30 25.81
C ILE A 30 25.47 -14.73 26.03
N GLY A 31 24.53 -15.67 26.10
CA GLY A 31 24.80 -17.10 26.28
C GLY A 31 25.03 -17.84 24.97
N PHE A 32 25.98 -18.77 24.98
CA PHE A 32 26.32 -19.64 23.85
C PHE A 32 26.32 -21.11 24.28
N GLU A 33 26.02 -22.01 23.35
CA GLU A 33 26.20 -23.44 23.57
C GLU A 33 27.67 -23.73 23.96
N ALA A 34 27.87 -24.62 24.93
CA ALA A 34 29.19 -24.96 25.45
C ALA A 34 30.16 -25.35 24.33
N GLY A 35 31.33 -24.70 24.28
CA GLY A 35 32.37 -24.95 23.28
C GLY A 35 32.00 -24.59 21.84
N ARG A 36 30.88 -23.91 21.59
CA ARG A 36 30.38 -23.58 20.25
C ARG A 36 30.16 -22.09 20.05
N GLY A 37 30.08 -21.69 18.78
CA GLY A 37 29.71 -20.34 18.35
C GLY A 37 28.21 -20.07 18.41
N ARG A 38 27.37 -21.08 18.63
CA ARG A 38 25.91 -20.99 18.50
C ARG A 38 25.25 -20.36 19.74
N LEU A 39 24.32 -19.44 19.53
CA LEU A 39 23.53 -18.80 20.60
C LEU A 39 22.56 -19.81 21.25
N THR A 40 22.46 -19.78 22.59
CA THR A 40 21.38 -20.45 23.31
C THR A 40 20.05 -19.71 23.09
N ARG A 41 18.93 -20.26 23.57
CA ARG A 41 17.63 -19.56 23.56
C ARG A 41 17.73 -18.21 24.29
N ASP A 42 18.34 -18.20 25.47
CA ASP A 42 18.54 -16.98 26.27
C ASP A 42 19.57 -16.04 25.62
N GLY A 43 20.58 -16.61 24.95
CA GLY A 43 21.53 -15.84 24.13
C GLY A 43 20.86 -15.11 22.97
N GLN A 44 19.88 -15.73 22.30
CA GLN A 44 19.10 -15.06 21.26
C GLN A 44 18.29 -13.90 21.84
N VAL A 45 17.68 -14.07 23.00
CA VAL A 45 16.95 -13.00 23.72
C VAL A 45 17.88 -11.85 24.10
N ALA A 46 19.09 -12.17 24.57
CA ALA A 46 20.11 -11.17 24.89
C ALA A 46 20.55 -10.37 23.66
N VAL A 47 20.72 -11.04 22.50
CA VAL A 47 21.06 -10.37 21.24
C VAL A 47 19.88 -9.54 20.72
N ASP A 48 18.64 -10.00 20.88
CA ASP A 48 17.43 -9.25 20.53
C ASP A 48 17.32 -7.97 21.41
N SER A 49 17.70 -8.04 22.69
CA SER A 49 17.82 -6.88 23.58
C SER A 49 18.97 -5.93 23.19
N LEU A 50 20.09 -6.49 22.73
CA LEU A 50 21.22 -5.72 22.21
C LEU A 50 20.82 -4.96 20.92
N ALA A 51 20.04 -5.59 20.05
CA ALA A 51 19.54 -4.96 18.81
C ALA A 51 18.77 -3.67 19.09
N LEU A 52 17.91 -3.65 20.11
CA LEU A 52 17.18 -2.46 20.51
C LEU A 52 18.11 -1.35 20.99
N ARG A 53 19.11 -1.70 21.81
CA ARG A 53 20.10 -0.73 22.30
C ARG A 53 20.93 -0.13 21.16
N VAL A 54 21.27 -0.94 20.17
CA VAL A 54 21.96 -0.47 18.94
C VAL A 54 21.03 0.43 18.12
N ALA A 55 19.77 0.03 17.93
CA ALA A 55 18.79 0.79 17.16
C ALA A 55 18.31 2.09 17.83
N GLU A 56 18.50 2.23 19.15
CA GLU A 56 18.32 3.51 19.86
C GLU A 56 19.31 4.58 19.41
N CYS A 57 20.41 4.20 18.75
CA CYS A 57 21.31 5.13 18.11
C CYS A 57 21.35 5.01 16.57
N SER A 58 22.08 5.92 15.93
CA SER A 58 22.29 5.90 14.49
C SER A 58 23.23 4.74 14.16
N ALA A 59 22.70 3.64 13.62
CA ALA A 59 23.41 2.36 13.45
C ALA A 59 24.73 2.44 12.67
N ASP A 60 24.93 3.51 11.89
CA ASP A 60 26.13 3.84 11.12
C ASP A 60 27.30 4.41 11.94
N LYS A 61 27.13 4.66 13.25
CA LYS A 61 28.13 5.32 14.11
C LYS A 61 28.38 4.60 15.45
N ILE A 62 28.10 3.31 15.49
CA ILE A 62 28.11 2.53 16.72
C ILE A 62 28.92 1.26 16.52
N SER A 63 29.76 0.98 17.51
CA SER A 63 30.50 -0.26 17.65
C SER A 63 29.90 -1.13 18.75
N ILE A 64 29.85 -2.44 18.52
CA ILE A 64 29.58 -3.43 19.56
C ILE A 64 30.90 -3.99 20.04
N GLN A 65 31.19 -3.76 21.32
CA GLN A 65 32.34 -4.31 22.01
C GLN A 65 31.92 -5.64 22.64
N LEU A 66 32.40 -6.74 22.06
CA LEU A 66 32.11 -8.08 22.54
C LEU A 66 33.28 -8.56 23.41
N ARG A 67 33.05 -8.58 24.73
CA ARG A 67 34.06 -8.90 25.74
C ARG A 67 33.99 -10.36 26.18
N HIS A 68 35.07 -11.12 25.94
CA HIS A 68 35.16 -12.56 26.25
C HIS A 68 36.28 -12.87 27.25
N ASP A 69 36.23 -14.06 27.86
CA ASP A 69 37.32 -14.57 28.69
C ASP A 69 38.63 -14.64 27.88
N ALA A 70 39.73 -14.13 28.43
CA ALA A 70 41.05 -14.14 27.79
C ALA A 70 41.57 -15.57 27.51
N SER A 71 41.08 -16.58 28.23
CA SER A 71 41.39 -17.99 28.01
C SER A 71 40.58 -18.65 26.89
N LEU A 72 39.65 -17.94 26.26
CA LEU A 72 38.84 -18.45 25.15
C LEU A 72 39.70 -18.55 23.88
N PRO A 73 39.68 -19.69 23.15
CA PRO A 73 40.36 -19.80 21.86
C PRO A 73 39.88 -18.72 20.87
N ALA A 74 40.82 -18.12 20.14
CA ALA A 74 40.51 -17.03 19.21
C ALA A 74 39.48 -17.42 18.14
N GLU A 75 39.55 -18.64 17.62
CA GLU A 75 38.58 -19.18 16.67
C GLU A 75 37.16 -19.24 17.25
N LEU A 76 37.02 -19.65 18.51
CA LEU A 76 35.74 -19.71 19.20
C LEU A 76 35.20 -18.30 19.51
N ALA A 77 36.08 -17.36 19.87
CA ALA A 77 35.70 -15.95 20.06
C ALA A 77 35.13 -15.36 18.76
N THR A 78 35.80 -15.60 17.63
CA THR A 78 35.36 -15.17 16.29
C THR A 78 34.03 -15.83 15.89
N ALA A 79 33.87 -17.15 16.08
CA ALA A 79 32.64 -17.85 15.75
C ALA A 79 31.42 -17.35 16.55
N ARG A 80 31.64 -16.93 17.80
CA ARG A 80 30.60 -16.31 18.64
C ARG A 80 30.25 -14.90 18.17
N LEU A 81 31.27 -14.10 17.83
CA LEU A 81 31.05 -12.79 17.21
C LEU A 81 30.21 -12.92 15.92
N ASP A 82 30.56 -13.87 15.06
CA ASP A 82 29.86 -14.10 13.80
C ASP A 82 28.39 -14.47 14.00
N SER A 83 28.06 -15.20 15.07
CA SER A 83 26.67 -15.53 15.39
C SER A 83 25.88 -14.32 15.86
N VAL A 84 26.49 -13.42 16.64
CA VAL A 84 25.89 -12.13 17.01
C VAL A 84 25.71 -11.26 15.76
N ARG A 85 26.74 -11.14 14.92
CA ARG A 85 26.71 -10.37 13.68
C ARG A 85 25.61 -10.86 12.75
N ARG A 86 25.51 -12.17 12.55
CA ARG A 86 24.48 -12.78 11.70
C ARG A 86 23.08 -12.47 12.21
N ARG A 87 22.86 -12.56 13.53
CA ARG A 87 21.55 -12.27 14.13
C ARG A 87 21.17 -10.80 14.01
N LEU A 88 22.09 -9.86 14.26
CA LEU A 88 21.84 -8.43 14.10
C LEU A 88 21.64 -8.03 12.64
N TRP A 89 22.41 -8.64 11.73
CA TRP A 89 22.23 -8.47 10.29
C TRP A 89 20.84 -8.94 9.84
N GLN A 90 20.34 -10.05 10.40
CA GLN A 90 18.97 -10.51 10.14
C GLN A 90 17.90 -9.51 10.61
N LEU A 91 18.23 -8.67 11.58
CA LEU A 91 17.39 -7.57 12.08
C LEU A 91 17.70 -6.23 11.37
N GLY A 92 18.39 -6.26 10.23
CA GLY A 92 18.70 -5.07 9.43
C GLY A 92 19.73 -4.13 10.07
N LEU A 93 20.49 -4.59 11.06
CA LEU A 93 21.52 -3.81 11.75
C LEU A 93 22.93 -4.25 11.30
N GLN A 94 23.75 -3.27 10.92
CA GLN A 94 25.15 -3.49 10.52
C GLN A 94 26.12 -2.57 11.29
N PRO A 95 26.16 -2.67 12.63
CA PRO A 95 27.14 -1.91 13.42
C PRO A 95 28.56 -2.40 13.14
N THR A 96 29.56 -1.62 13.54
CA THR A 96 30.94 -2.11 13.59
C THR A 96 31.11 -3.02 14.81
N TYR A 97 32.07 -3.94 14.75
CA TYR A 97 32.30 -4.91 15.81
C TYR A 97 33.75 -4.88 16.25
N ALA A 98 33.96 -4.99 17.55
CA ALA A 98 35.28 -5.13 18.13
C ALA A 98 35.27 -6.25 19.17
N LEU A 99 36.27 -7.14 19.09
CA LEU A 99 36.54 -8.13 20.11
C LEU A 99 37.56 -7.56 21.08
N ALA A 100 37.28 -7.68 22.37
CA ALA A 100 38.21 -7.33 23.41
C ALA A 100 38.25 -8.41 24.49
N PRO A 101 39.43 -8.76 25.03
CA PRO A 101 39.48 -9.58 26.23
C PRO A 101 38.82 -8.81 27.39
N ALA A 102 37.99 -9.51 28.17
CA ALA A 102 37.37 -8.94 29.35
C ALA A 102 38.44 -8.64 30.41
N LYS A 103 38.39 -7.43 30.98
CA LYS A 103 39.22 -7.04 32.15
C LYS A 103 38.77 -7.71 33.46
N TRP A 104 37.70 -8.50 33.42
CA TRP A 104 37.11 -9.20 34.55
C TRP A 104 37.02 -10.69 34.24
N ALA A 105 37.27 -11.54 35.24
CA ALA A 105 37.20 -12.99 35.08
C ALA A 105 35.73 -13.43 34.91
N ALA A 106 35.34 -13.75 33.68
CA ALA A 106 34.08 -14.42 33.44
C ALA A 106 34.22 -15.87 33.93
N ARG A 107 33.64 -16.18 35.10
CA ARG A 107 33.68 -17.54 35.67
C ARG A 107 32.97 -18.59 34.79
N ASN A 108 32.22 -18.17 33.76
CA ASN A 108 31.53 -19.07 32.85
C ASN A 108 31.90 -18.77 31.38
N ARG A 109 32.52 -19.76 30.72
CA ARG A 109 32.94 -19.74 29.31
C ARG A 109 31.78 -19.72 28.32
N GLU A 110 30.55 -19.90 28.76
CA GLU A 110 29.34 -19.85 27.92
C GLU A 110 28.83 -18.43 27.71
N PHE A 111 29.33 -17.46 28.49
CA PHE A 111 28.85 -16.09 28.45
C PHE A 111 29.87 -15.13 27.85
N VAL A 112 29.37 -14.21 27.05
CA VAL A 112 30.12 -13.07 26.53
C VAL A 112 29.34 -11.81 26.85
N ARG A 113 30.01 -10.73 27.24
CA ARG A 113 29.30 -9.46 27.51
C ARG A 113 29.43 -8.51 26.34
N ALA A 114 28.31 -7.97 25.89
CA ALA A 114 28.29 -6.94 24.86
C ALA A 114 28.01 -5.56 25.47
N THR A 115 28.82 -4.58 25.07
CA THR A 115 28.52 -3.16 25.27
C THR A 115 28.42 -2.46 23.93
N VAL A 116 27.66 -1.37 23.89
CA VAL A 116 27.35 -0.61 22.66
C VAL A 116 27.98 0.76 22.82
N ASP A 117 29.03 1.05 22.06
CA ASP A 117 29.80 2.29 22.18
C ASP A 117 29.76 3.08 20.87
N SER A 118 29.92 4.40 20.92
CA SER A 118 30.09 5.22 19.72
C SER A 118 31.57 5.52 19.48
N ASP A 119 31.94 5.90 18.27
CA ASP A 119 33.31 6.32 17.96
C ASP A 119 33.76 7.56 18.77
N GLN A 120 32.83 8.24 19.45
CA GLN A 120 33.07 9.40 20.30
C GLN A 120 33.02 9.07 21.81
N GLY A 121 32.85 7.80 22.20
CA GLY A 121 32.80 7.38 23.61
C GLY A 121 31.57 7.86 24.37
N VAL A 122 30.54 8.36 23.67
CA VAL A 122 29.27 8.80 24.25
C VAL A 122 28.27 7.67 24.17
N TRP A 123 27.76 7.25 25.32
CA TRP A 123 26.71 6.25 25.43
C TRP A 123 25.37 6.87 25.03
N CYS A 124 24.57 6.11 24.29
CA CYS A 124 23.24 6.53 23.91
C CYS A 124 22.34 6.48 25.14
N SER A 125 22.27 7.55 25.94
CA SER A 125 21.25 7.63 26.99
C SER A 125 19.88 7.69 26.33
N GLY A 126 19.05 6.72 26.67
CA GLY A 126 17.72 6.53 26.09
C GLY A 126 16.92 7.81 26.08
N HIS A 127 16.44 8.19 24.89
CA HIS A 127 15.27 9.05 24.62
C HIS A 127 15.07 9.32 23.12
N LYS A 128 15.95 8.85 22.24
CA LYS A 128 15.79 9.05 20.79
C LYS A 128 14.89 7.98 20.16
N ARG A 129 13.60 7.94 20.57
CA ARG A 129 12.54 7.11 19.96
C ARG A 129 12.47 7.24 18.42
N ARG A 130 12.98 8.35 17.88
CA ARG A 130 13.12 8.60 16.43
C ARG A 130 13.99 7.56 15.71
N HIS A 131 15.12 7.14 16.28
CA HIS A 131 16.00 6.15 15.62
C HIS A 131 15.38 4.76 15.62
N LEU A 132 14.76 4.36 16.73
CA LEU A 132 13.98 3.12 16.82
C LEU A 132 12.86 3.06 15.78
N ALA A 133 12.14 4.17 15.57
CA ALA A 133 11.08 4.23 14.57
C ALA A 133 11.62 4.11 13.12
N VAL A 134 12.78 4.69 12.83
CA VAL A 134 13.46 4.57 11.52
C VAL A 134 13.97 3.15 11.30
N TRP A 135 14.59 2.54 12.31
CA TRP A 135 15.03 1.15 12.26
C TRP A 135 13.85 0.19 12.08
N ALA A 136 12.75 0.38 12.82
CA ALA A 136 11.56 -0.44 12.67
C ALA A 136 10.98 -0.34 11.24
N ASP A 137 10.84 0.87 10.70
CA ASP A 137 10.40 1.08 9.31
C ASP A 137 11.35 0.40 8.29
N SER A 138 12.65 0.46 8.54
CA SER A 138 13.67 -0.23 7.74
C SER A 138 13.54 -1.76 7.83
N MET A 139 13.41 -2.33 9.05
CA MET A 139 13.15 -3.75 9.24
C MET A 139 11.91 -4.18 8.47
N GLY A 140 10.86 -3.36 8.48
CA GLY A 140 9.65 -3.53 7.67
C GLY A 140 9.91 -3.78 6.19
N ARG A 141 10.94 -3.15 5.60
CA ARG A 141 11.32 -3.32 4.18
C ARG A 141 12.12 -4.60 3.92
N TYR A 142 12.72 -5.19 4.95
CA TYR A 142 13.44 -6.46 4.87
C TYR A 142 12.53 -7.68 5.12
N VAL A 143 11.28 -7.47 5.52
CA VAL A 143 10.31 -8.52 5.87
C VAL A 143 9.91 -9.42 4.71
N ASP A 144 10.10 -8.97 3.47
CA ASP A 144 9.83 -9.80 2.28
C ASP A 144 10.80 -10.99 2.15
N ASN A 145 11.83 -11.06 3.02
CA ASN A 145 12.68 -12.24 3.14
C ASN A 145 12.22 -13.12 4.33
N PRO A 146 11.48 -14.22 4.07
CA PRO A 146 11.00 -15.13 5.12
C PRO A 146 12.12 -15.77 5.96
N ALA A 147 13.37 -15.77 5.50
CA ALA A 147 14.51 -16.25 6.26
C ALA A 147 14.93 -15.33 7.43
N LEU A 148 14.43 -14.09 7.48
CA LEU A 148 14.89 -13.07 8.45
C LEU A 148 14.16 -13.11 9.80
N GLY A 149 13.08 -13.89 9.96
CA GLY A 149 12.51 -14.20 11.28
C GLY A 149 12.00 -13.00 12.10
N ALA A 150 11.79 -11.84 11.47
CA ALA A 150 11.34 -10.61 12.11
C ALA A 150 9.98 -10.73 12.86
N PRO A 151 9.00 -11.54 12.43
CA PRO A 151 7.74 -11.72 13.18
C PRO A 151 7.96 -12.42 14.53
N ALA A 152 8.94 -13.33 14.62
CA ALA A 152 9.27 -14.02 15.86
C ALA A 152 9.96 -13.10 16.88
N PHE A 153 10.72 -12.10 16.41
CA PHE A 153 11.34 -11.07 17.25
C PHE A 153 10.26 -10.25 18.00
N TRP A 154 9.29 -9.69 17.29
CA TRP A 154 8.25 -8.85 17.90
C TRP A 154 7.33 -9.64 18.84
N ARG A 155 7.00 -10.88 18.48
CA ARG A 155 6.25 -11.81 19.34
C ARG A 155 6.98 -12.04 20.67
N ARG A 156 8.26 -12.40 20.62
CA ARG A 156 9.06 -12.63 21.84
C ARG A 156 9.17 -11.39 22.71
N MET A 157 9.49 -10.24 22.10
CA MET A 157 9.55 -8.96 22.79
C MET A 157 8.25 -8.61 23.53
N THR A 158 7.11 -8.97 22.94
CA THR A 158 5.79 -8.79 23.57
C THR A 158 5.59 -9.73 24.76
N HIS A 159 5.97 -11.00 24.64
CA HIS A 159 5.87 -11.99 25.72
C HIS A 159 6.82 -11.71 26.90
N GLU A 160 7.94 -11.03 26.69
CA GLU A 160 8.92 -10.66 27.72
C GLU A 160 8.55 -9.37 28.49
N GLY A 161 7.28 -8.95 28.42
CA GLY A 161 6.79 -7.79 29.16
C GLY A 161 7.16 -6.44 28.55
N ARG A 162 7.80 -6.41 27.37
CA ARG A 162 8.17 -5.17 26.65
C ARG A 162 7.13 -4.76 25.60
N ARG A 163 5.87 -5.13 25.82
CA ARG A 163 4.74 -4.88 24.90
C ARG A 163 4.62 -3.42 24.49
N GLU A 164 4.80 -2.48 25.41
CA GLU A 164 4.66 -1.03 25.14
C GLU A 164 5.72 -0.48 24.17
N LEU A 165 6.85 -1.17 24.02
CA LEU A 165 7.90 -0.83 23.06
C LEU A 165 7.75 -1.65 21.76
N ALA A 166 7.51 -2.95 21.89
CA ALA A 166 7.45 -3.87 20.76
C ALA A 166 6.31 -3.54 19.79
N LEU A 167 5.15 -3.19 20.35
CA LEU A 167 3.91 -3.05 19.60
C LEU A 167 3.88 -1.79 18.72
N PRO A 168 4.24 -0.58 19.21
CA PRO A 168 4.32 0.60 18.35
C PRO A 168 5.38 0.48 17.26
N LEU A 169 6.50 -0.20 17.55
CA LEU A 169 7.56 -0.43 16.56
C LEU A 169 7.15 -1.47 15.51
N ALA A 170 6.46 -2.53 15.90
CA ALA A 170 5.88 -3.48 14.96
C ALA A 170 4.82 -2.79 14.07
N ILE A 171 3.94 -1.95 14.62
CA ILE A 171 3.04 -1.10 13.81
C ILE A 171 3.85 -0.25 12.83
N LYS A 172 4.92 0.40 13.28
CA LYS A 172 5.76 1.24 12.39
C LYS A 172 6.47 0.43 11.30
N ALA A 173 6.85 -0.81 11.60
CA ALA A 173 7.52 -1.70 10.65
C ALA A 173 6.58 -2.26 9.58
N TYR A 174 5.39 -2.70 10.00
CA TYR A 174 4.49 -3.46 9.13
C TYR A 174 3.34 -2.62 8.57
N CYS A 175 3.02 -1.50 9.21
CA CYS A 175 1.94 -0.62 8.81
C CYS A 175 2.51 0.69 8.24
N LEU A 176 2.33 0.87 6.92
CA LEU A 176 2.68 2.08 6.21
C LEU A 176 1.93 3.26 6.82
N GLN A 177 2.67 4.16 7.48
CA GLN A 177 2.23 5.46 7.98
C GLN A 177 0.83 5.49 8.64
N GLY A 178 0.40 4.40 9.28
CA GLY A 178 -0.88 4.31 9.96
C GLY A 178 -2.10 3.99 9.08
N GLU A 179 -1.91 3.67 7.79
CA GLU A 179 -3.01 3.51 6.82
C GLU A 179 -3.28 2.06 6.39
N ALA A 180 -2.24 1.25 6.17
CA ALA A 180 -2.41 -0.14 5.76
C ALA A 180 -1.21 -0.98 6.23
N CYS A 181 -1.50 -2.10 6.88
CA CYS A 181 -0.47 -3.09 7.20
C CYS A 181 -0.33 -4.03 6.00
N ALA A 182 0.44 -3.60 5.01
CA ALA A 182 0.55 -4.26 3.70
C ALA A 182 1.74 -5.22 3.59
N ARG A 183 2.56 -5.38 4.64
CA ARG A 183 3.82 -6.13 4.60
C ARG A 183 3.73 -7.44 5.40
N GLY A 184 3.44 -8.55 4.70
CA GLY A 184 3.42 -9.92 5.22
C GLY A 184 2.20 -10.29 6.07
N GLN A 185 1.32 -11.14 5.53
CA GLN A 185 0.04 -11.57 6.14
C GLN A 185 0.18 -12.12 7.57
N ALA A 186 1.08 -13.08 7.81
CA ALA A 186 1.24 -13.72 9.11
C ALA A 186 1.64 -12.75 10.25
N THR A 187 2.30 -11.65 9.91
CA THR A 187 2.71 -10.62 10.89
C THR A 187 1.58 -9.64 11.16
N PHE A 188 0.81 -9.30 10.11
CA PHE A 188 -0.40 -8.50 10.23
C PHE A 188 -1.44 -9.17 11.14
N HIS A 189 -1.74 -10.46 10.96
CA HIS A 189 -2.70 -11.16 11.82
C HIS A 189 -2.27 -11.21 13.28
N TRP A 190 -0.99 -11.44 13.56
CA TRP A 190 -0.49 -11.38 14.93
C TRP A 190 -0.60 -9.97 15.51
N LEU A 191 -0.17 -8.96 14.74
CA LEU A 191 -0.21 -7.57 15.18
C LEU A 191 -1.64 -7.17 15.51
N VAL A 192 -2.59 -7.45 14.62
CA VAL A 192 -4.00 -7.17 14.82
C VAL A 192 -4.55 -7.93 16.02
N ALA A 193 -4.27 -9.23 16.19
CA ALA A 193 -4.72 -9.96 17.37
C ALA A 193 -4.22 -9.33 18.70
N GLU A 194 -3.01 -8.77 18.72
CA GLU A 194 -2.43 -8.13 19.91
C GLU A 194 -2.92 -6.69 20.16
N ILE A 195 -3.34 -5.94 19.14
CA ILE A 195 -3.72 -4.51 19.29
C ILE A 195 -5.20 -4.22 19.10
N ALA A 196 -5.91 -5.09 18.39
CA ALA A 196 -7.32 -5.00 18.06
C ALA A 196 -8.18 -4.49 19.21
N ARG A 197 -8.04 -5.08 20.40
CA ARG A 197 -8.93 -4.78 21.53
C ARG A 197 -8.77 -3.38 22.11
N ARG A 198 -7.69 -2.66 21.80
CA ARG A 198 -7.37 -1.33 22.35
C ARG A 198 -7.46 -0.21 21.32
N GLU A 199 -7.68 -0.57 20.07
CA GLU A 199 -7.69 0.37 18.95
C GLU A 199 -9.11 0.85 18.67
N LEU A 200 -9.20 2.04 18.06
CA LEU A 200 -10.49 2.66 17.75
C LEU A 200 -11.26 1.81 16.72
N PRO A 201 -12.60 1.71 16.81
CA PRO A 201 -13.41 0.94 15.86
C PRO A 201 -13.13 1.28 14.40
N ALA A 202 -12.94 2.57 14.09
CA ALA A 202 -12.62 3.02 12.73
C ALA A 202 -11.33 2.41 12.17
N ARG A 203 -10.30 2.24 13.01
CA ARG A 203 -9.02 1.65 12.62
C ARG A 203 -9.12 0.14 12.44
N ARG A 204 -9.90 -0.54 13.28
CA ARG A 204 -10.22 -1.96 13.10
C ARG A 204 -10.95 -2.22 11.78
N ARG A 205 -11.96 -1.39 11.45
CA ARG A 205 -12.65 -1.47 10.15
C ARG A 205 -11.72 -1.19 8.98
N GLN A 206 -10.80 -0.23 9.12
CA GLN A 206 -9.79 0.03 8.09
C GLN A 206 -8.89 -1.19 7.84
N TRP A 207 -8.41 -1.85 8.89
CA TRP A 207 -7.62 -3.08 8.75
C TRP A 207 -8.40 -4.21 8.09
N LEU A 208 -9.67 -4.36 8.43
CA LEU A 208 -10.53 -5.35 7.79
C LEU A 208 -10.69 -5.05 6.28
N ARG A 209 -10.90 -3.78 5.90
CA ARG A 209 -10.91 -3.35 4.48
C ARG A 209 -9.60 -3.65 3.77
N THR A 210 -8.46 -3.33 4.38
CA THR A 210 -7.16 -3.65 3.81
C THR A 210 -6.97 -5.15 3.62
N SER A 211 -7.33 -5.96 4.63
CA SER A 211 -7.26 -7.43 4.52
C SER A 211 -8.10 -7.94 3.36
N TRP A 212 -9.31 -7.40 3.18
CA TRP A 212 -10.17 -7.74 2.06
C TRP A 212 -9.64 -7.25 0.70
N GLN A 213 -8.74 -6.26 0.65
CA GLN A 213 -8.14 -5.79 -0.60
C GLN A 213 -6.93 -6.63 -1.03
N ILE A 214 -6.13 -7.14 -0.09
CA ILE A 214 -4.82 -7.75 -0.41
C ILE A 214 -4.61 -9.16 0.13
N GLY A 215 -5.46 -9.61 1.06
CA GLY A 215 -5.36 -10.92 1.70
C GLY A 215 -6.23 -11.98 1.01
N ASP A 216 -5.99 -13.25 1.33
CA ASP A 216 -6.89 -14.36 0.98
C ASP A 216 -8.15 -14.39 1.86
N ASP A 217 -9.12 -15.24 1.53
CA ASP A 217 -10.40 -15.27 2.25
C ASP A 217 -10.26 -15.80 3.68
N GLU A 218 -9.37 -16.79 3.90
CA GLU A 218 -9.12 -17.35 5.23
C GLU A 218 -8.55 -16.30 6.19
N ASP A 219 -7.68 -15.44 5.69
CA ASP A 219 -7.10 -14.32 6.41
C ASP A 219 -8.16 -13.28 6.77
N VAL A 220 -9.04 -12.92 5.83
CA VAL A 220 -10.15 -12.01 6.08
C VAL A 220 -11.06 -12.57 7.18
N GLU A 221 -11.50 -13.82 7.07
CA GLU A 221 -12.37 -14.47 8.06
C GLU A 221 -11.71 -14.54 9.44
N ARG A 222 -10.43 -14.91 9.49
CA ARG A 222 -9.65 -14.95 10.74
C ARG A 222 -9.58 -13.56 11.39
N LEU A 223 -9.43 -12.51 10.58
CA LEU A 223 -9.36 -11.14 11.06
C LEU A 223 -10.71 -10.65 11.57
N GLU A 224 -11.81 -10.94 10.87
CA GLU A 224 -13.19 -10.63 11.30
C GLU A 224 -13.46 -11.24 12.68
N GLN A 225 -13.19 -12.54 12.82
CA GLN A 225 -13.35 -13.26 14.09
C GLN A 225 -12.44 -12.69 15.20
N GLY A 226 -11.17 -12.43 14.88
CA GLY A 226 -10.19 -11.92 15.84
C GLY A 226 -10.49 -10.50 16.33
N LEU A 227 -11.04 -9.66 15.46
CA LEU A 227 -11.46 -8.30 15.78
C LEU A 227 -12.80 -8.25 16.53
N GLY A 228 -13.63 -9.29 16.41
CA GLY A 228 -15.04 -9.26 16.82
C GLY A 228 -15.85 -8.23 16.03
N GLU A 229 -15.43 -7.95 14.80
CA GLU A 229 -16.10 -7.03 13.89
C GLU A 229 -17.01 -7.84 12.97
N GLY A 230 -18.19 -7.29 12.64
CA GLY A 230 -19.04 -7.89 11.61
C GLY A 230 -18.36 -7.83 10.24
N THR A 231 -18.90 -8.56 9.26
CA THR A 231 -18.41 -8.48 7.88
C THR A 231 -18.43 -7.04 7.37
N LEU A 232 -17.54 -6.71 6.42
CA LEU A 232 -17.60 -5.43 5.71
C LEU A 232 -18.98 -5.24 5.07
N THR A 233 -19.51 -4.03 5.16
CA THR A 233 -20.74 -3.65 4.47
C THR A 233 -20.52 -3.59 2.96
N VAL A 234 -21.60 -3.67 2.19
CA VAL A 234 -21.57 -3.52 0.73
C VAL A 234 -20.91 -2.20 0.32
N ASP A 235 -21.27 -1.10 0.97
CA ASP A 235 -20.67 0.22 0.73
C ASP A 235 -19.16 0.21 1.02
N GLU A 236 -18.72 -0.37 2.14
CA GLU A 236 -17.29 -0.48 2.46
C GLU A 236 -16.51 -1.29 1.42
N ARG A 237 -17.08 -2.38 0.89
CA ARG A 237 -16.48 -3.19 -0.17
C ARG A 237 -16.45 -2.44 -1.50
N ALA A 238 -17.53 -1.75 -1.86
CA ALA A 238 -17.62 -0.92 -3.05
C ALA A 238 -16.59 0.22 -3.03
N TYR A 239 -16.43 0.92 -1.90
CA TYR A 239 -15.38 1.94 -1.73
C TYR A 239 -13.96 1.37 -1.80
N ALA A 240 -13.79 0.09 -1.49
CA ALA A 240 -12.50 -0.62 -1.53
C ALA A 240 -12.19 -1.23 -2.90
N ALA A 241 -13.12 -1.22 -3.85
CA ALA A 241 -13.01 -1.95 -5.12
C ALA A 241 -11.80 -1.54 -5.96
N ASP A 242 -11.51 -0.23 -6.10
CA ASP A 242 -10.35 0.23 -6.89
C ASP A 242 -9.02 -0.30 -6.34
N ALA A 243 -8.88 -0.30 -5.01
CA ALA A 243 -7.70 -0.83 -4.33
C ALA A 243 -7.62 -2.36 -4.43
N LEU A 244 -8.75 -3.06 -4.41
CA LEU A 244 -8.82 -4.50 -4.67
C LEU A 244 -8.39 -4.82 -6.12
N ILE A 245 -8.87 -4.05 -7.10
CA ILE A 245 -8.54 -4.21 -8.53
C ILE A 245 -7.04 -3.99 -8.76
N ALA A 246 -6.45 -2.99 -8.10
CA ALA A 246 -5.02 -2.70 -8.16
C ALA A 246 -4.14 -3.70 -7.37
N SER A 247 -4.73 -4.60 -6.58
CA SER A 247 -4.00 -5.51 -5.71
C SER A 247 -3.24 -6.59 -6.49
N PRO A 248 -2.22 -7.22 -5.88
CA PRO A 248 -1.52 -8.36 -6.49
C PRO A 248 -2.32 -9.67 -6.44
N LEU A 249 -3.60 -9.64 -6.01
CA LEU A 249 -4.42 -10.85 -5.93
C LEU A 249 -4.69 -11.44 -7.32
N PRO A 250 -4.84 -12.78 -7.42
CA PRO A 250 -5.31 -13.43 -8.64
C PRO A 250 -6.65 -12.86 -9.07
N TRP A 251 -6.83 -12.65 -10.38
CA TRP A 251 -8.06 -12.03 -10.90
C TRP A 251 -9.33 -12.79 -10.51
N ALA A 252 -9.29 -14.12 -10.47
CA ALA A 252 -10.42 -14.94 -10.02
C ALA A 252 -10.89 -14.59 -8.59
N VAL A 253 -9.98 -14.16 -7.70
CA VAL A 253 -10.34 -13.71 -6.34
C VAL A 253 -10.99 -12.32 -6.40
N ILE A 254 -10.42 -11.41 -7.20
CA ILE A 254 -10.96 -10.05 -7.41
C ILE A 254 -12.38 -10.14 -7.97
N GLU A 255 -12.55 -10.92 -9.05
CA GLU A 255 -13.85 -11.15 -9.69
C GLU A 255 -14.86 -11.71 -8.70
N ARG A 256 -14.52 -12.79 -7.98
CA ARG A 256 -15.44 -13.39 -6.99
C ARG A 256 -15.91 -12.37 -5.95
N ARG A 257 -14.99 -11.56 -5.41
CA ARG A 257 -15.27 -10.55 -4.38
C ARG A 257 -16.15 -9.42 -4.90
N LEU A 258 -15.93 -8.98 -6.15
CA LEU A 258 -16.76 -7.95 -6.77
C LEU A 258 -18.14 -8.49 -7.20
N LEU A 259 -18.24 -9.76 -7.59
CA LEU A 259 -19.49 -10.45 -7.89
C LEU A 259 -20.33 -10.78 -6.64
N GLU A 260 -19.81 -10.50 -5.45
CA GLU A 260 -20.62 -10.59 -4.24
C GLU A 260 -21.88 -9.71 -4.36
N PRO A 261 -23.03 -10.14 -3.78
CA PRO A 261 -24.29 -9.46 -3.98
C PRO A 261 -24.22 -7.95 -3.72
N GLN A 262 -24.69 -7.17 -4.69
CA GLN A 262 -24.77 -5.70 -4.66
C GLN A 262 -23.44 -4.93 -4.67
N VAL A 263 -22.27 -5.58 -4.61
CA VAL A 263 -20.97 -4.87 -4.56
C VAL A 263 -20.72 -4.09 -5.84
N MET A 264 -20.80 -4.73 -7.02
CA MET A 264 -20.62 -4.03 -8.30
C MET A 264 -21.68 -2.96 -8.57
N LYS A 265 -22.92 -3.18 -8.11
CA LYS A 265 -23.97 -2.16 -8.21
C LYS A 265 -23.61 -0.93 -7.37
N ALA A 266 -23.28 -1.15 -6.09
CA ALA A 266 -22.86 -0.08 -5.20
C ALA A 266 -21.59 0.64 -5.71
N TYR A 267 -20.63 -0.10 -6.28
CA TYR A 267 -19.45 0.47 -6.91
C TYR A 267 -19.82 1.37 -8.10
N GLY A 268 -20.71 0.93 -8.99
CA GLY A 268 -21.21 1.76 -10.07
C GLY A 268 -22.04 2.96 -9.60
N ASP A 269 -22.74 2.84 -8.46
CA ASP A 269 -23.50 3.95 -7.85
C ASP A 269 -22.60 5.02 -7.23
N LEU A 270 -21.36 4.66 -6.86
CA LEU A 270 -20.34 5.58 -6.37
C LEU A 270 -19.69 6.39 -7.48
N ALA A 271 -19.80 5.94 -8.73
CA ALA A 271 -19.04 6.47 -9.84
C ALA A 271 -19.36 7.98 -10.07
N PRO A 272 -18.40 8.89 -9.78
CA PRO A 272 -18.58 10.28 -10.12
C PRO A 272 -18.27 10.44 -11.60
N SER A 273 -19.23 11.02 -12.32
CA SER A 273 -19.12 11.46 -13.71
C SER A 273 -17.71 12.03 -14.01
N ALA A 274 -16.89 11.26 -14.73
CA ALA A 274 -15.56 11.63 -15.23
C ALA A 274 -14.36 11.62 -14.25
N GLY A 275 -14.33 10.76 -13.23
CA GLY A 275 -13.11 10.49 -12.45
C GLY A 275 -12.21 9.38 -13.03
N PRO A 276 -10.94 9.25 -12.59
CA PRO A 276 -10.01 8.16 -12.98
C PRO A 276 -10.48 6.73 -12.65
N GLN A 277 -11.59 6.58 -11.91
CA GLN A 277 -12.02 5.36 -11.24
C GLN A 277 -12.77 4.39 -12.17
N GLU A 278 -13.72 4.87 -12.99
CA GLU A 278 -14.49 4.04 -13.95
C GLU A 278 -13.58 3.41 -15.03
N GLN A 279 -12.49 4.11 -15.32
CA GLN A 279 -11.49 3.80 -16.34
C GLN A 279 -10.53 2.72 -15.86
N TRP A 280 -10.38 2.63 -14.53
CA TRP A 280 -9.41 1.78 -13.87
C TRP A 280 -9.77 0.31 -14.01
N LEU A 281 -11.05 -0.05 -13.81
CA LEU A 281 -11.50 -1.45 -13.85
C LEU A 281 -11.29 -2.08 -15.25
N VAL A 282 -11.74 -1.41 -16.32
CA VAL A 282 -11.56 -1.92 -17.69
C VAL A 282 -10.09 -1.91 -18.12
N GLY A 283 -9.33 -0.90 -17.70
CA GLY A 283 -7.89 -0.81 -17.98
C GLY A 283 -7.10 -1.96 -17.35
N VAL A 284 -7.31 -2.21 -16.05
CA VAL A 284 -6.63 -3.31 -15.35
C VAL A 284 -7.11 -4.67 -15.85
N ALA A 285 -8.40 -4.83 -16.15
CA ALA A 285 -8.90 -6.06 -16.78
C ALA A 285 -8.20 -6.31 -18.12
N ALA A 286 -8.04 -5.27 -18.97
CA ALA A 286 -7.33 -5.39 -20.23
C ALA A 286 -5.86 -5.80 -20.05
N GLU A 287 -5.14 -5.13 -19.16
CA GLU A 287 -3.73 -5.41 -18.86
C GLU A 287 -3.51 -6.84 -18.37
N ARG A 288 -4.51 -7.42 -17.69
CA ARG A 288 -4.47 -8.79 -17.18
C ARG A 288 -5.05 -9.83 -18.14
N GLY A 289 -5.60 -9.42 -19.28
CA GLY A 289 -6.24 -10.33 -20.24
C GLY A 289 -7.63 -10.82 -19.83
N GLU A 290 -8.34 -10.05 -19.00
CA GLU A 290 -9.55 -10.44 -18.27
C GLU A 290 -10.81 -9.66 -18.73
N LEU A 291 -10.83 -9.22 -20.00
CA LEU A 291 -11.94 -8.43 -20.56
C LEU A 291 -13.29 -9.18 -20.60
N GLU A 292 -13.26 -10.51 -20.64
CA GLU A 292 -14.48 -11.32 -20.51
C GLU A 292 -15.05 -11.22 -19.08
N SER A 293 -14.18 -11.29 -18.07
CA SER A 293 -14.57 -11.12 -16.67
C SER A 293 -15.12 -9.72 -16.40
N PHE A 294 -14.51 -8.68 -16.99
CA PHE A 294 -15.07 -7.33 -16.95
C PHE A 294 -16.52 -7.30 -17.44
N GLY A 295 -16.85 -8.02 -18.52
CA GLY A 295 -18.23 -8.18 -19.00
C GLY A 295 -19.19 -8.71 -17.94
N ARG A 296 -18.78 -9.74 -17.18
CA ARG A 296 -19.59 -10.30 -16.08
C ARG A 296 -19.73 -9.32 -14.91
N LEU A 297 -18.68 -8.58 -14.60
CA LEU A 297 -18.68 -7.59 -13.52
C LEU A 297 -19.63 -6.43 -13.80
N ILE A 298 -19.63 -5.89 -15.02
CA ILE A 298 -20.54 -4.80 -15.39
C ILE A 298 -22.00 -5.30 -15.49
N ASP A 299 -22.24 -6.56 -15.85
CA ASP A 299 -23.58 -7.15 -15.78
C ASP A 299 -24.11 -7.21 -14.35
N ALA A 300 -23.25 -7.56 -13.38
CA ALA A 300 -23.59 -7.57 -11.96
C ALA A 300 -23.85 -6.17 -11.39
N ALA A 301 -23.43 -5.10 -12.07
CA ALA A 301 -23.70 -3.72 -11.67
C ALA A 301 -25.16 -3.29 -11.91
N GLY A 302 -25.95 -4.09 -12.64
CA GLY A 302 -27.35 -3.75 -12.95
C GLY A 302 -27.46 -2.43 -13.72
N PRO A 303 -28.37 -1.51 -13.34
CA PRO A 303 -28.49 -0.21 -14.04
C PRO A 303 -27.20 0.63 -14.04
N ALA A 304 -26.36 0.48 -13.00
CA ALA A 304 -25.08 1.19 -12.91
C ALA A 304 -24.05 0.75 -13.96
N LYS A 305 -24.33 -0.33 -14.69
CA LYS A 305 -23.62 -0.74 -15.90
C LYS A 305 -23.43 0.41 -16.89
N ALA A 306 -24.41 1.30 -17.01
CA ALA A 306 -24.33 2.46 -17.92
C ALA A 306 -23.08 3.33 -17.65
N CYS A 307 -22.74 3.57 -16.38
CA CYS A 307 -21.56 4.37 -16.02
C CYS A 307 -20.24 3.65 -16.32
N LEU A 308 -20.17 2.35 -16.05
CA LEU A 308 -18.97 1.56 -16.31
C LEU A 308 -18.70 1.40 -17.81
N VAL A 309 -19.74 1.23 -18.62
CA VAL A 309 -19.64 1.18 -20.09
C VAL A 309 -19.32 2.56 -20.66
N ASP A 310 -19.90 3.63 -20.12
CA ASP A 310 -19.57 5.01 -20.52
C ASP A 310 -18.09 5.30 -20.31
N GLY A 311 -17.57 4.96 -19.12
CA GLY A 311 -16.14 4.98 -18.82
C GLY A 311 -15.33 4.18 -19.84
N ALA A 312 -15.66 2.92 -20.10
CA ALA A 312 -14.92 2.09 -21.06
C ALA A 312 -14.88 2.67 -22.48
N PHE A 313 -15.97 3.27 -22.95
CA PHE A 313 -16.03 3.86 -24.28
C PHE A 313 -15.17 5.11 -24.43
N ARG A 314 -14.94 5.89 -23.38
CA ARG A 314 -13.99 7.01 -23.48
C ARG A 314 -12.55 6.55 -23.76
N TYR A 315 -12.20 5.30 -23.45
CA TYR A 315 -10.82 4.78 -23.49
C TYR A 315 -10.53 3.88 -24.68
N ILE A 316 -11.53 3.16 -25.17
CA ILE A 316 -11.36 2.23 -26.29
C ILE A 316 -10.83 2.92 -27.55
N GLY A 317 -11.16 4.19 -27.78
CA GLY A 317 -10.70 4.98 -28.92
C GLY A 317 -9.31 5.60 -28.77
N ALA A 318 -8.69 5.55 -27.58
CA ALA A 318 -7.46 6.27 -27.29
C ALA A 318 -6.23 5.72 -28.04
N THR A 319 -6.17 4.41 -28.27
CA THR A 319 -5.10 3.80 -29.08
C THR A 319 -5.66 2.70 -29.97
N GLU A 320 -5.01 2.47 -31.12
CA GLU A 320 -5.42 1.40 -32.03
C GLU A 320 -5.32 0.00 -31.39
N GLU A 321 -4.30 -0.22 -30.56
CA GLU A 321 -4.12 -1.48 -29.82
C GLU A 321 -5.32 -1.78 -28.91
N ARG A 322 -5.71 -0.80 -28.07
CA ARG A 322 -6.88 -0.94 -27.18
C ARG A 322 -8.15 -1.15 -27.98
N PHE A 323 -8.33 -0.37 -29.04
CA PHE A 323 -9.49 -0.49 -29.92
C PHE A 323 -9.63 -1.91 -30.45
N ARG A 324 -8.59 -2.46 -31.09
CA ARG A 324 -8.61 -3.82 -31.63
C ARG A 324 -8.83 -4.89 -30.55
N ALA A 325 -8.20 -4.73 -29.38
CA ALA A 325 -8.32 -5.70 -28.29
C ALA A 325 -9.72 -5.70 -27.66
N TRP A 326 -10.36 -4.54 -27.53
CA TRP A 326 -11.63 -4.40 -26.80
C TRP A 326 -12.85 -4.52 -27.71
N LEU A 327 -12.73 -4.21 -29.02
CA LEU A 327 -13.83 -4.24 -29.99
C LEU A 327 -14.66 -5.54 -29.96
N PRO A 328 -14.08 -6.76 -29.84
CA PRO A 328 -14.85 -7.99 -29.78
C PRO A 328 -15.81 -8.09 -28.58
N HIS A 329 -15.55 -7.32 -27.51
CA HIS A 329 -16.33 -7.36 -26.27
C HIS A 329 -17.47 -6.32 -26.24
N VAL A 330 -17.38 -5.28 -27.07
CA VAL A 330 -18.30 -4.12 -27.07
C VAL A 330 -19.77 -4.54 -27.18
N SER A 331 -20.11 -5.44 -28.10
CA SER A 331 -21.49 -5.90 -28.32
C SER A 331 -22.09 -6.59 -27.09
N ASN A 332 -21.25 -7.25 -26.27
CA ASN A 332 -21.71 -7.85 -25.01
C ASN A 332 -21.88 -6.78 -23.94
N TRP A 333 -20.96 -5.81 -23.86
CA TRP A 333 -21.00 -4.74 -22.87
C TRP A 333 -22.23 -3.84 -23.02
N VAL A 334 -22.73 -3.59 -24.23
CA VAL A 334 -23.90 -2.71 -24.40
C VAL A 334 -25.25 -3.39 -24.17
N ARG A 335 -25.28 -4.72 -24.09
CA ARG A 335 -26.52 -5.47 -23.92
C ARG A 335 -27.19 -5.09 -22.58
N GLY A 336 -28.44 -4.63 -22.63
CA GLY A 336 -29.22 -4.31 -21.43
C GLY A 336 -28.76 -3.07 -20.67
N VAL A 337 -27.95 -2.20 -21.29
CA VAL A 337 -27.60 -0.89 -20.73
C VAL A 337 -28.84 0.01 -20.71
N ASP A 338 -29.08 0.68 -19.59
CA ASP A 338 -30.09 1.74 -19.46
C ASP A 338 -29.41 3.12 -19.55
N PRO A 339 -29.48 3.82 -20.71
CA PRO A 339 -28.85 5.13 -20.90
C PRO A 339 -29.57 6.25 -20.13
N SER A 340 -30.70 5.97 -19.49
CA SER A 340 -31.40 6.92 -18.62
C SER A 340 -30.95 6.83 -17.16
N TYR A 341 -30.03 5.92 -16.85
CA TYR A 341 -29.54 5.70 -15.50
C TYR A 341 -28.87 6.96 -14.92
N LYS A 342 -29.32 7.34 -13.72
CA LYS A 342 -28.76 8.45 -12.94
C LYS A 342 -28.22 7.88 -11.63
N PRO A 343 -26.89 7.83 -11.43
CA PRO A 343 -26.32 7.31 -10.19
C PRO A 343 -26.80 8.17 -9.00
N PRO A 344 -27.22 7.56 -7.87
CA PRO A 344 -27.75 8.29 -6.71
C PRO A 344 -26.78 9.30 -6.10
N ARG A 345 -25.47 9.09 -6.30
CA ARG A 345 -24.39 9.90 -5.72
C ARG A 345 -23.61 10.70 -6.78
N GLY A 346 -24.06 10.73 -8.04
CA GLY A 346 -23.38 11.42 -9.14
C GLY A 346 -24.14 12.67 -9.65
N PRO A 347 -23.43 13.74 -10.05
CA PRO A 347 -24.07 14.98 -10.53
C PRO A 347 -24.57 14.90 -11.98
N THR A 348 -24.27 13.83 -12.73
CA THR A 348 -24.57 13.71 -14.17
C THR A 348 -25.05 12.29 -14.50
N ALA A 349 -25.97 12.17 -15.47
CA ALA A 349 -26.40 10.87 -16.00
C ALA A 349 -25.26 10.21 -16.81
N CYS A 350 -25.19 8.89 -16.78
CA CYS A 350 -24.21 8.13 -17.55
C CYS A 350 -24.83 7.67 -18.87
N ASP A 351 -24.27 8.09 -20.00
CA ASP A 351 -24.73 7.64 -21.32
C ASP A 351 -23.57 7.25 -22.25
N PRO A 352 -23.25 5.94 -22.32
CA PRO A 352 -22.19 5.45 -23.20
C PRO A 352 -22.43 5.76 -24.68
N PHE A 353 -23.68 5.77 -25.13
CA PHE A 353 -24.01 5.95 -26.53
C PHE A 353 -23.80 7.40 -26.97
N ALA A 354 -24.21 8.34 -26.13
CA ALA A 354 -23.94 9.75 -26.36
C ALA A 354 -22.44 10.05 -26.35
N THR A 355 -21.66 9.42 -25.45
CA THR A 355 -20.20 9.52 -25.43
C THR A 355 -19.56 9.07 -26.74
N VAL A 356 -19.99 7.92 -27.30
CA VAL A 356 -19.45 7.44 -28.59
C VAL A 356 -19.81 8.40 -29.72
N LEU A 357 -21.06 8.87 -29.80
CA LEU A 357 -21.50 9.80 -30.84
C LEU A 357 -20.74 11.13 -30.78
N VAL A 358 -20.62 11.71 -29.59
CA VAL A 358 -19.89 12.97 -29.36
C VAL A 358 -18.40 12.78 -29.71
N SER A 359 -17.80 11.66 -29.32
CA SER A 359 -16.39 11.39 -29.61
C SER A 359 -16.12 11.12 -31.09
N ALA A 360 -17.07 10.53 -31.80
CA ALA A 360 -16.97 10.31 -33.25
C ALA A 360 -17.06 11.60 -34.05
N TYR A 361 -17.99 12.50 -33.68
CA TYR A 361 -18.41 13.57 -34.60
C TYR A 361 -18.27 15.00 -34.10
N CYS A 362 -18.10 15.19 -32.79
CA CYS A 362 -18.11 16.52 -32.16
C CYS A 362 -16.80 16.87 -31.46
N ALA A 363 -16.12 15.88 -30.89
CA ALA A 363 -14.86 16.08 -30.20
C ALA A 363 -13.74 16.41 -31.20
N ASN A 364 -12.83 17.30 -30.80
CA ASN A 364 -11.66 17.69 -31.60
C ASN A 364 -10.53 16.67 -31.45
N TRP A 365 -10.81 15.41 -31.77
CA TRP A 365 -9.80 14.34 -31.78
C TRP A 365 -9.02 14.32 -33.10
N PRO A 366 -7.79 13.78 -33.12
CA PRO A 366 -7.14 13.39 -34.36
C PRO A 366 -8.05 12.49 -35.19
N GLU A 367 -7.97 12.60 -36.53
CA GLU A 367 -8.84 11.90 -37.48
C GLU A 367 -8.88 10.39 -37.23
N GLU A 368 -7.73 9.79 -36.92
CA GLU A 368 -7.61 8.36 -36.63
C GLU A 368 -8.37 7.93 -35.36
N GLU A 369 -8.45 8.78 -34.33
CA GLU A 369 -9.22 8.45 -33.12
C GLU A 369 -10.71 8.64 -33.36
N ALA A 370 -11.09 9.72 -34.06
CA ALA A 370 -12.47 9.93 -34.49
C ALA A 370 -12.98 8.75 -35.32
N ALA A 371 -12.18 8.23 -36.26
CA ALA A 371 -12.53 7.06 -37.09
C ALA A 371 -12.78 5.77 -36.26
N ARG A 372 -12.07 5.59 -35.15
CA ARG A 372 -12.31 4.47 -34.22
C ARG A 372 -13.66 4.62 -33.52
N PHE A 373 -14.01 5.83 -33.08
CA PHE A 373 -15.33 6.10 -32.51
C PHE A 373 -16.47 6.00 -33.54
N GLU A 374 -16.25 6.43 -34.78
CA GLU A 374 -17.19 6.22 -35.89
C GLU A 374 -17.43 4.72 -36.13
N SER A 375 -16.38 3.90 -36.05
CA SER A 375 -16.49 2.43 -36.17
C SER A 375 -17.28 1.81 -35.01
N LEU A 376 -17.11 2.30 -33.77
CA LEU A 376 -17.95 1.88 -32.63
C LEU A 376 -19.40 2.28 -32.86
N TRP A 377 -19.65 3.50 -33.34
CA TRP A 377 -21.00 3.97 -33.61
C TRP A 377 -21.71 3.06 -34.64
N GLN A 378 -21.01 2.68 -35.70
CA GLN A 378 -21.53 1.74 -36.71
C GLN A 378 -21.82 0.34 -36.13
N LEU A 379 -21.02 -0.12 -35.16
CA LEU A 379 -21.25 -1.39 -34.46
C LEU A 379 -22.48 -1.34 -33.55
N LEU A 380 -22.74 -0.19 -32.93
CA LEU A 380 -23.82 0.00 -31.97
C LEU A 380 -25.18 0.27 -32.63
N SER A 381 -25.20 0.94 -33.79
CA SER A 381 -26.44 1.29 -34.50
C SER A 381 -27.38 0.10 -34.78
N PRO A 382 -26.89 -1.08 -35.22
CA PRO A 382 -27.74 -2.28 -35.39
C PRO A 382 -28.34 -2.81 -34.08
N SER A 383 -27.80 -2.43 -32.91
CA SER A 383 -28.30 -2.84 -31.59
C SER A 383 -29.50 -2.00 -31.11
N GLY A 384 -30.09 -1.18 -32.00
CA GLY A 384 -31.23 -0.31 -31.68
C GLY A 384 -30.84 1.00 -31.00
N VAL A 385 -29.53 1.29 -30.93
CA VAL A 385 -28.98 2.54 -30.41
C VAL A 385 -28.97 3.55 -31.55
N MET A 386 -29.87 4.51 -31.46
CA MET A 386 -30.03 5.52 -32.50
C MET A 386 -29.83 6.93 -31.95
N PRO A 387 -29.55 7.94 -32.81
CA PRO A 387 -29.45 9.33 -32.39
C PRO A 387 -30.67 9.84 -31.58
N GLU A 388 -31.83 9.23 -31.80
CA GLU A 388 -33.10 9.53 -31.12
C GLU A 388 -33.29 8.82 -29.75
N SER A 389 -32.31 8.08 -29.27
CA SER A 389 -32.39 7.44 -27.94
C SER A 389 -32.46 8.52 -26.84
N PRO A 390 -33.27 8.35 -25.76
CA PRO A 390 -33.46 9.38 -24.74
C PRO A 390 -32.17 9.96 -24.13
N GLY A 391 -31.13 9.14 -23.97
CA GLY A 391 -29.84 9.59 -23.48
C GLY A 391 -29.08 10.44 -24.51
N VAL A 392 -29.05 10.02 -25.78
CA VAL A 392 -28.42 10.77 -26.88
C VAL A 392 -29.12 12.12 -27.07
N LYS A 393 -30.46 12.13 -27.04
CA LYS A 393 -31.27 13.36 -27.09
C LYS A 393 -30.93 14.33 -25.95
N ALA A 394 -30.68 13.84 -24.74
CA ALA A 394 -30.36 14.69 -23.58
C ALA A 394 -29.01 15.42 -23.72
N MET A 395 -28.05 14.86 -24.46
CA MET A 395 -26.77 15.49 -24.77
C MET A 395 -26.81 16.37 -26.04
N THR A 396 -27.77 16.13 -26.94
CA THR A 396 -27.94 16.91 -28.17
C THR A 396 -28.99 18.03 -28.06
N THR A 397 -29.53 18.27 -26.86
CA THR A 397 -30.50 19.34 -26.59
C THR A 397 -29.80 20.72 -26.60
N PRO A 398 -30.31 21.74 -27.31
CA PRO A 398 -29.71 23.08 -27.30
C PRO A 398 -29.63 23.65 -25.88
N GLY A 399 -28.41 23.97 -25.40
CA GLY A 399 -28.18 24.59 -24.09
C GLY A 399 -27.31 23.78 -23.11
N ALA A 400 -27.05 22.49 -23.37
CA ALA A 400 -25.90 21.82 -22.77
C ALA A 400 -24.61 22.32 -23.44
N ALA A 401 -23.49 22.38 -22.74
CA ALA A 401 -22.24 23.05 -23.15
C ALA A 401 -21.51 22.41 -24.35
N LEU A 402 -22.15 22.40 -25.53
CA LEU A 402 -21.58 22.10 -26.84
C LEU A 402 -21.41 23.36 -27.70
N SER A 403 -21.71 24.55 -27.15
CA SER A 403 -21.63 25.86 -27.83
C SER A 403 -20.22 26.31 -28.24
N GLY A 404 -19.24 25.40 -28.23
CA GLY A 404 -17.87 25.59 -28.73
C GLY A 404 -17.33 24.37 -29.48
N TRP A 405 -18.15 23.35 -29.77
CA TRP A 405 -17.73 22.11 -30.41
C TRP A 405 -18.02 22.19 -31.91
N GLN A 406 -17.02 21.93 -32.74
CA GLN A 406 -17.16 21.90 -34.20
C GLN A 406 -17.67 20.52 -34.64
N CYS A 407 -18.97 20.28 -34.50
CA CYS A 407 -19.58 19.02 -34.88
C CYS A 407 -19.69 18.85 -36.40
N ARG A 408 -19.38 17.66 -36.92
CA ARG A 408 -19.66 17.22 -38.31
C ARG A 408 -21.10 16.73 -38.53
N LEU A 409 -21.96 16.88 -37.53
CA LEU A 409 -23.39 16.54 -37.56
C LEU A 409 -24.24 17.80 -37.32
N GLU A 410 -25.28 17.99 -38.13
CA GLU A 410 -26.28 19.05 -37.99
C GLU A 410 -27.66 18.47 -37.62
N PRO A 411 -28.49 19.18 -36.85
CA PRO A 411 -29.91 18.83 -36.69
C PRO A 411 -30.64 18.81 -38.05
N MET A 412 -31.55 17.86 -38.25
CA MET A 412 -32.41 17.82 -39.43
C MET A 412 -33.42 18.98 -39.37
N PRO A 413 -33.64 19.71 -40.49
CA PRO A 413 -34.59 20.81 -40.51
C PRO A 413 -36.00 20.37 -40.09
N GLY A 414 -36.59 21.08 -39.14
CA GLY A 414 -37.95 20.82 -38.64
C GLY A 414 -38.05 19.72 -37.58
N ASP A 415 -36.94 19.03 -37.27
CA ASP A 415 -36.89 18.05 -36.21
C ASP A 415 -35.85 18.45 -35.15
N PRO A 416 -36.23 18.68 -33.89
CA PRO A 416 -35.29 19.05 -32.84
C PRO A 416 -34.37 17.89 -32.43
N SER A 417 -34.53 16.69 -33.00
CA SER A 417 -34.00 15.45 -32.45
C SER A 417 -33.39 14.46 -33.45
N HIS A 418 -33.39 14.78 -34.74
CA HIS A 418 -32.73 13.99 -35.78
C HIS A 418 -31.47 14.71 -36.25
N PHE A 419 -30.39 13.98 -36.58
CA PHE A 419 -29.13 14.55 -37.07
C PHE A 419 -28.77 14.02 -38.45
N ARG A 420 -28.15 14.87 -39.28
CA ARG A 420 -27.62 14.52 -40.61
C ARG A 420 -26.12 14.79 -40.68
N GLN A 421 -25.41 14.00 -41.49
CA GLN A 421 -24.03 14.30 -41.85
C GLN A 421 -23.97 15.59 -42.67
N VAL A 422 -23.00 16.45 -42.35
CA VAL A 422 -22.68 17.64 -43.15
C VAL A 422 -21.52 17.30 -44.07
N PRO A 423 -21.61 17.58 -45.38
CA PRO A 423 -20.48 17.38 -46.29
C PRO A 423 -19.27 18.16 -45.79
N GLN A 424 -18.10 17.51 -45.70
CA GLN A 424 -16.86 18.20 -45.36
C GLN A 424 -16.59 19.28 -46.41
N ARG A 425 -16.24 20.50 -45.95
CA ARG A 425 -15.80 21.58 -46.84
C ARG A 425 -14.35 21.41 -47.23
#